data_AF-A0A537E0N7-F1
#
_entry.id   AF-A0A537E0N7-F1
#
_cell.length_a   1.000
_cell.length_b   1.000
_cell.length_c   1.000
_cell.angle_alpha   90.00
_cell.angle_beta   90.00
_cell.angle_gamma   90.00
#
_symmetry.space_group_name_H-M   'P 1'
#
loop_
_entity.id
_entity.type
_entity.pdbx_description
1 polymer ?
#
loop_
_entity_poly.entity_id
_entity_poly.type
_entity_poly.pdbx_seq_one_letter_code
_entity_poly.pdbx_strand_id
1 'polypeptide(L)' 'MSILPKFMQTLDDVIYRELEKIAKRRGITIQELIRAVIVPEWINGHNGGDARDSPATKLNNWR' A
#
# COMPACT_ATOMS: atom_id res chain seq x y z
N MET A 1 -17.28 -13.70 -4.82
CA MET A 1 -16.73 -12.34 -4.99
C MET A 1 -15.86 -12.00 -3.79
N SER A 2 -14.57 -11.75 -3.97
CA SER A 2 -13.72 -11.20 -2.91
C SER A 2 -14.06 -9.72 -2.72
N ILE A 3 -14.49 -9.34 -1.51
CA ILE A 3 -14.69 -7.95 -1.16
C ILE A 3 -13.33 -7.32 -0.87
N LEU A 4 -12.87 -6.43 -1.76
CA LEU A 4 -11.68 -5.63 -1.48
C LEU A 4 -12.05 -4.56 -0.45
N PRO A 5 -11.28 -4.41 0.65
CA PRO A 5 -11.55 -3.38 1.64
C PRO A 5 -11.44 -1.99 0.98
N LYS A 6 -12.40 -1.10 1.28
CA LYS A 6 -12.43 0.25 0.73
C LYS A 6 -11.65 1.21 1.64
N PHE A 7 -10.65 1.87 1.08
CA PHE A 7 -9.92 2.94 1.75
C PHE A 7 -10.43 4.29 1.26
N MET A 8 -10.69 5.22 2.19
CA MET A 8 -11.08 6.60 1.88
C MET A 8 -10.12 7.55 2.59
N GLN A 9 -9.53 8.46 1.83
CA GLN A 9 -8.57 9.44 2.33
C GLN A 9 -8.92 10.82 1.79
N THR A 10 -8.82 11.83 2.65
CA THR A 10 -8.92 13.24 2.27
C THR A 10 -7.54 13.77 1.92
N LEU A 11 -7.46 14.57 0.87
CA LEU A 11 -6.24 15.24 0.43
C LEU A 11 -6.49 16.74 0.35
N ASP A 12 -5.45 17.52 0.59
CA ASP A 12 -5.46 18.95 0.25
C ASP A 12 -5.58 19.13 -1.27
N ASP A 13 -6.27 20.20 -1.70
CA ASP A 13 -6.53 20.49 -3.12
C ASP A 13 -5.24 20.59 -3.94
N VAL A 14 -4.21 21.25 -3.40
CA VAL A 14 -2.93 21.43 -4.10
C VAL A 14 -2.28 20.07 -4.34
N ILE A 15 -2.28 19.22 -3.32
CA ILE A 15 -1.72 17.87 -3.39
C ILE A 15 -2.50 17.00 -4.38
N TYR A 16 -3.83 17.08 -4.36
CA TYR A 16 -4.68 16.34 -5.29
C TYR A 16 -4.38 16.72 -6.74
N ARG A 17 -4.26 18.02 -7.05
CA ARG A 17 -3.97 18.51 -8.42
C ARG A 17 -2.60 18.07 -8.91
N GLU A 18 -1.59 18.04 -8.04
CA GLU A 18 -0.26 17.53 -8.41
C GLU A 18 -0.29 16.02 -8.70
N LEU A 19 -0.96 15.23 -7.85
CA LEU A 19 -1.15 13.80 -8.08
C LEU A 19 -1.91 13.54 -9.39
N GLU A 20 -2.94 14.32 -9.68
CA GLU A 20 -3.71 14.23 -10.93
C GLU A 20 -2.81 14.46 -12.15
N LYS A 21 -1.97 15.51 -12.13
CA LYS A 21 -1.03 15.77 -13.23
C LYS A 21 -0.07 14.61 -13.45
N ILE A 22 0.46 14.03 -12.38
CA ILE A 22 1.38 12.88 -12.45
C ILE A 22 0.68 11.65 -13.01
N ALA A 23 -0.53 11.36 -12.52
CA ALA A 23 -1.34 10.25 -12.98
C ALA A 23 -1.69 10.38 -14.48
N LYS A 24 -2.12 11.57 -14.91
CA LYS A 24 -2.38 11.90 -16.33
C LYS A 24 -1.16 11.70 -17.21
N ARG A 25 0.02 12.16 -16.78
CA ARG A 25 1.28 11.96 -17.54
C ARG A 25 1.65 10.49 -17.69
N ARG A 26 1.28 9.64 -16.73
CA ARG A 26 1.55 8.20 -16.72
C ARG A 26 0.42 7.36 -17.33
N GLY A 27 -0.72 7.97 -17.68
CA GLY A 27 -1.88 7.26 -18.21
C GLY A 27 -2.57 6.33 -17.21
N ILE A 28 -2.44 6.58 -15.90
CA ILE A 28 -3.03 5.77 -14.83
C ILE A 28 -4.00 6.60 -13.99
N THR A 29 -4.83 5.94 -13.17
CA THR A 29 -5.70 6.65 -12.22
C THR A 29 -4.92 7.15 -10.99
N ILE A 30 -5.46 8.16 -10.29
CA ILE A 30 -4.90 8.65 -9.02
C ILE A 30 -4.85 7.52 -7.98
N GLN A 31 -5.85 6.63 -7.96
CA GLN A 31 -5.89 5.48 -7.06
C GLN A 31 -4.76 4.48 -7.35
N GLU A 32 -4.49 4.20 -8.62
CA GLU A 32 -3.37 3.35 -9.02
C GLU A 32 -2.03 4.00 -8.69
N LEU A 33 -1.90 5.32 -8.87
CA LEU A 33 -0.70 6.06 -8.50
C LEU A 33 -0.44 5.98 -6.99
N ILE A 34 -1.47 6.28 -6.17
CA ILE A 34 -1.38 6.19 -4.71
C ILE A 34 -1.01 4.77 -4.28
N ARG A 35 -1.67 3.76 -4.86
CA ARG A 35 -1.34 2.34 -4.59
C ARG A 35 0.10 2.04 -5.00
N ALA A 36 0.56 2.48 -6.16
CA ALA A 36 1.91 2.24 -6.67
C ALA A 36 3.00 3.04 -5.94
N VAL A 37 2.67 3.97 -5.04
CA VAL A 37 3.65 4.67 -4.19
C VAL A 37 3.59 4.12 -2.76
N ILE A 38 2.39 3.96 -2.19
CA ILE A 38 2.22 3.47 -0.81
C ILE A 38 2.53 1.98 -0.70
N VAL A 39 2.08 1.15 -1.64
CA VAL A 39 2.31 -0.30 -1.60
C VAL A 39 3.80 -0.68 -1.71
N PRO A 40 4.62 -0.11 -2.63
CA PRO A 40 6.03 -0.47 -2.64
C PRO A 40 6.78 -0.03 -1.39
N GLU A 41 6.42 1.08 -0.73
CA GLU A 41 7.06 1.46 0.53
C GLU A 41 6.71 0.50 1.69
N TRP A 42 5.48 -0.02 1.74
CA TRP A 42 5.08 -1.03 2.73
C TRP A 42 5.72 -2.40 2.49
N ILE A 43 5.91 -2.79 1.22
CA ILE A 43 6.56 -4.05 0.87
C ILE A 43 8.07 -3.94 1.05
N ASN A 44 8.70 -2.84 0.66
CA ASN A 44 10.15 -2.66 0.83
C ASN A 44 10.54 -2.35 2.27
N GLY A 45 9.66 -1.73 3.06
CA GLY A 45 9.89 -1.43 4.48
C GLY A 45 9.83 -2.64 5.43
N HIS A 46 9.32 -3.80 4.98
CA HIS A 46 9.36 -5.06 5.75
C HIS A 46 10.48 -6.02 5.33
N ASN A 47 11.25 -5.71 4.28
CA ASN A 47 12.40 -6.51 3.86
C ASN A 47 13.72 -6.07 4.53
N GLY A 48 13.63 -5.34 5.64
CA GLY A 48 14.75 -4.88 6.47
C GLY A 48 14.85 -5.57 7.83
N GLY A 49 14.17 -6.70 8.06
CA GLY A 49 14.33 -7.47 9.29
C GLY A 49 13.19 -8.44 9.61
N ASP A 50 13.04 -9.50 8.82
CA ASP A 50 12.93 -10.88 9.34
C ASP A 50 12.82 -11.86 8.16
N ALA A 51 13.96 -12.35 7.69
CA ALA A 51 14.04 -13.47 6.75
C ALA A 51 14.27 -14.79 7.50
N ARG A 52 13.70 -14.98 8.70
CA ARG A 52 13.93 -16.18 9.51
C ARG A 52 12.74 -16.66 10.35
N ASP A 53 11.49 -16.55 9.91
CA ASP A 53 10.44 -17.37 10.52
C ASP A 53 9.47 -17.96 9.48
N SER A 54 9.74 -19.22 9.14
CA SER A 54 8.79 -20.13 8.51
C SER A 54 7.49 -20.22 9.33
N PRO A 55 6.29 -20.14 8.73
CA PRO A 55 5.02 -20.07 9.45
C PRO A 55 4.55 -21.40 10.09
N ALA A 56 5.44 -22.36 10.35
CA ALA A 56 5.08 -23.71 10.78
C ALA A 56 5.27 -24.01 12.28
N THR A 57 5.62 -23.05 13.15
CA THR A 57 5.97 -23.39 14.56
C THR A 57 5.41 -22.47 15.65
N LYS A 58 4.48 -21.55 15.37
CA LYS A 58 3.90 -20.67 16.42
C LYS A 58 2.41 -20.94 16.71
N LEU A 59 1.93 -22.16 16.49
CA LEU A 59 0.65 -22.64 17.05
C LEU A 59 0.87 -23.24 18.45
N ASN A 60 1.20 -22.39 19.43
CA ASN A 60 0.96 -22.58 20.87
C ASN A 60 1.76 -21.51 21.63
N ASN A 61 1.08 -20.48 22.12
CA ASN A 61 1.29 -19.87 23.43
C ASN A 61 0.55 -18.53 23.53
N TRP A 62 -0.77 -18.61 23.70
CA TRP A 62 -1.52 -17.59 24.41
C TRP A 62 -2.36 -18.32 25.46
N ARG A 63 -1.75 -18.51 26.63
CA ARG A 63 -2.49 -18.49 27.89
C ARG A 63 -2.89 -17.05 28.18
#